data_AF-A0A913Y5B2-F1
#
_entry.id   AF-A0A913Y5B2-F1
#
_cell.length_a   1.000
_cell.length_b   1.000
_cell.length_c   1.000
_cell.angle_alpha   90.00
_cell.angle_beta   90.00
_cell.angle_gamma   90.00
#
_symmetry.space_group_name_H-M   'P 1'
#
loop_
_entity.id
_entity.type
_entity.pdbx_description
1 polymer ?
#
loop_
_entity_poly.entity_id
_entity_poly.type
_entity_poly.pdbx_seq_one_letter_code
_entity_poly.pdbx_strand_id
1 'polypeptide(L)'
;MASSLAEATREASFQAFEAEFVRNGFRAPEGLLRILKDFKLRDGEGPEAGRARIYRRLFGLLWFGSKLTLGKTSDGKQPTYVYPESLKCVVRNIVSGNLVEKPDPTHARVYKVNIADLAKAKWPAVKPRQ
;
A
#
# COMPACT_ATOMS: atom_id res chain seq x y z
N MET A 1 3.65 -22.59 -17.58
CA MET A 1 2.39 -22.56 -16.82
C MET A 1 2.47 -21.80 -15.48
N ALA A 2 3.66 -21.52 -14.91
CA ALA A 2 3.78 -20.79 -13.63
C ALA A 2 3.38 -19.29 -13.71
N SER A 3 3.56 -18.64 -14.87
CA SER A 3 3.26 -17.21 -15.02
C SER A 3 1.77 -16.88 -14.90
N SER A 4 0.88 -17.72 -15.43
CA SER A 4 -0.57 -17.46 -15.45
C SER A 4 -1.22 -17.52 -14.07
N LEU A 5 -0.70 -18.35 -13.17
CA LEU A 5 -1.22 -18.46 -11.80
C LEU A 5 -0.83 -17.21 -10.97
N ALA A 6 0.41 -16.75 -11.10
CA ALA A 6 0.89 -15.56 -10.39
C ALA A 6 0.19 -14.27 -10.88
N GLU A 7 -0.11 -14.20 -12.18
CA GLU A 7 -0.91 -13.11 -12.74
C GLU A 7 -2.35 -13.14 -12.22
N ALA A 8 -2.97 -14.33 -12.17
CA ALA A 8 -4.32 -14.51 -11.63
C ALA A 8 -4.41 -14.15 -10.13
N THR A 9 -3.44 -14.55 -9.30
CA THR A 9 -3.44 -14.19 -7.86
C THR A 9 -3.21 -12.71 -7.64
N ARG A 10 -2.39 -12.08 -8.48
CA ARG A 10 -2.18 -10.63 -8.48
C ARG A 10 -3.49 -9.91 -8.82
N GLU A 11 -4.14 -10.30 -9.91
CA GLU A 11 -5.41 -9.69 -10.33
C GLU A 11 -6.51 -9.87 -9.27
N ALA A 12 -6.67 -11.07 -8.72
CA ALA A 12 -7.61 -11.34 -7.64
C ALA A 12 -7.35 -10.47 -6.39
N SER A 13 -6.08 -10.21 -6.07
CA SER A 13 -5.71 -9.35 -4.94
C SER A 13 -6.09 -7.89 -5.20
N PHE A 14 -5.91 -7.39 -6.43
CA PHE A 14 -6.38 -6.06 -6.82
C PHE A 14 -7.90 -5.96 -6.77
N GLN A 15 -8.62 -6.97 -7.25
CA GLN A 15 -10.08 -7.02 -7.17
C GLN A 15 -10.56 -7.03 -5.71
N ALA A 16 -9.94 -7.82 -4.83
CA ALA A 16 -10.27 -7.85 -3.41
C ALA A 16 -10.01 -6.49 -2.75
N PHE A 17 -8.89 -5.83 -3.09
CA PHE A 17 -8.56 -4.50 -2.61
C PHE A 17 -9.58 -3.46 -3.07
N GLU A 18 -9.91 -3.43 -4.36
CA GLU A 18 -10.91 -2.51 -4.91
C GLU A 18 -12.32 -2.78 -4.33
N ALA A 19 -12.69 -4.05 -4.13
CA ALA A 19 -13.93 -4.42 -3.48
C ALA A 19 -14.02 -3.91 -2.03
N GLU A 20 -12.89 -3.84 -1.31
CA GLU A 20 -12.87 -3.27 0.04
C GLU A 20 -13.16 -1.77 0.03
N PHE A 21 -12.69 -1.02 -0.98
CA PHE A 21 -13.11 0.38 -1.16
C PHE A 21 -14.62 0.48 -1.35
N VAL A 22 -15.18 -0.31 -2.27
CA VAL A 22 -16.61 -0.29 -2.59
C VAL A 22 -17.46 -0.64 -1.35
N ARG A 23 -17.07 -1.67 -0.58
CA ARG A 23 -17.76 -2.05 0.66
C ARG A 23 -17.77 -0.93 1.70
N ASN A 24 -16.76 -0.08 1.72
CA ASN A 24 -16.66 1.07 2.62
C ASN A 24 -17.26 2.36 2.01
N GLY A 25 -17.91 2.29 0.85
CA GLY A 25 -18.52 3.45 0.18
C GLY A 25 -17.52 4.38 -0.50
N PHE A 26 -16.29 3.91 -0.76
CA PHE A 26 -15.24 4.66 -1.44
C PHE A 26 -14.92 4.06 -2.81
N ARG A 27 -14.22 4.86 -3.63
CA ARG A 27 -13.57 4.37 -4.86
C ARG A 27 -12.06 4.30 -4.64
N ALA A 28 -11.43 3.22 -5.11
CA ALA A 28 -9.98 3.09 -5.05
C ALA A 28 -9.31 4.23 -5.85
N PRO A 29 -8.41 5.03 -5.23
CA PRO A 29 -7.77 6.13 -5.94
C PRO A 29 -6.85 5.64 -7.07
N GLU A 30 -7.02 6.21 -8.27
CA GLU A 30 -6.26 5.77 -9.45
C GLU A 30 -4.75 5.95 -9.27
N GLY A 31 -4.32 7.03 -8.59
CA GLY A 31 -2.92 7.26 -8.29
C GLY A 31 -2.31 6.18 -7.37
N LEU A 32 -3.09 5.67 -6.40
CA LEU A 32 -2.69 4.55 -5.56
C LEU A 32 -2.57 3.27 -6.38
N LEU A 33 -3.61 2.94 -7.16
CA LEU A 33 -3.61 1.76 -8.01
C LEU A 33 -2.44 1.79 -9.00
N ARG A 34 -2.13 2.95 -9.58
CA ARG A 34 -0.99 3.11 -10.49
C ARG A 34 0.34 2.88 -9.81
N ILE A 35 0.56 3.41 -8.60
CA ILE A 35 1.79 3.15 -7.85
C ILE A 35 2.01 1.65 -7.64
N LEU A 36 0.94 0.93 -7.32
CA LEU A 36 0.97 -0.52 -7.10
C LEU A 36 1.16 -1.31 -8.41
N LYS A 37 0.46 -0.93 -9.49
CA LYS A 37 0.55 -1.59 -10.79
C LYS A 37 1.90 -1.37 -11.48
N ASP A 38 2.42 -0.14 -11.44
CA ASP A 38 3.68 0.27 -12.07
C ASP A 38 4.93 -0.13 -11.25
N PHE A 39 4.77 -0.65 -10.03
CA PHE A 39 5.90 -1.03 -9.21
C PHE A 39 6.67 -2.21 -9.81
N LYS A 40 8.00 -2.06 -9.87
CA LYS A 40 8.94 -3.12 -10.26
C LYS A 40 10.12 -3.13 -9.30
N LEU A 41 10.66 -4.30 -8.99
CA LEU A 41 11.92 -4.40 -8.26
C LEU A 41 13.05 -3.73 -9.05
N ARG A 42 14.00 -3.14 -8.34
CA ARG A 42 15.27 -2.70 -8.94
C ARG A 42 16.16 -3.91 -9.21
N ASP A 43 17.11 -3.73 -10.11
CA ASP A 43 18.14 -4.75 -10.36
C ASP A 43 18.89 -5.07 -9.05
N GLY A 44 19.03 -6.36 -8.74
CA GLY A 44 19.61 -6.85 -7.48
C GLY A 44 18.78 -6.60 -6.21
N GLU A 45 17.56 -6.05 -6.28
CA GLU A 45 16.74 -5.77 -5.10
C GLU A 45 15.97 -7.02 -4.64
N GLY A 46 16.24 -7.45 -3.40
CA GLY A 46 15.50 -8.55 -2.77
C GLY A 46 14.04 -8.18 -2.44
N PRO A 47 13.18 -9.19 -2.23
CA PRO A 47 11.75 -8.98 -2.00
C PRO A 47 11.46 -8.16 -0.73
N GLU A 48 12.25 -8.31 0.33
CA GLU A 48 12.08 -7.51 1.56
C GLU A 48 12.32 -6.02 1.30
N ALA A 49 13.41 -5.69 0.60
CA ALA A 49 13.74 -4.32 0.22
C ALA A 49 12.66 -3.72 -0.70
N GLY A 50 12.16 -4.50 -1.66
CA GLY A 50 11.06 -4.11 -2.54
C GLY A 50 9.77 -3.76 -1.80
N ARG A 51 9.31 -4.65 -0.91
CA ARG A 51 8.12 -4.40 -0.08
C ARG A 51 8.32 -3.19 0.84
N ALA A 52 9.47 -3.09 1.50
CA ALA A 52 9.82 -1.96 2.35
C ALA A 52 9.83 -0.63 1.57
N ARG A 53 10.23 -0.65 0.29
CA ARG A 53 10.22 0.53 -0.57
C ARG A 53 8.80 0.96 -0.95
N ILE A 54 7.90 0.01 -1.23
CA ILE A 54 6.47 0.32 -1.44
C ILE A 54 5.91 0.99 -0.19
N TYR A 55 6.06 0.38 0.98
CA TYR A 55 5.52 0.93 2.22
C TYR A 55 6.11 2.28 2.61
N ARG A 56 7.42 2.51 2.38
CA ARG A 56 8.04 3.82 2.56
C ARG A 56 7.45 4.87 1.62
N ARG A 57 7.20 4.52 0.35
CA ARG A 57 6.56 5.42 -0.62
C ARG A 57 5.13 5.75 -0.21
N LEU A 58 4.34 4.76 0.18
CA LEU A 58 2.98 4.95 0.68
C LEU A 58 2.96 5.83 1.94
N PHE A 59 3.88 5.58 2.87
CA PHE A 59 4.03 6.37 4.09
C PHE A 59 4.28 7.85 3.76
N GLY A 60 5.24 8.14 2.87
CA GLY A 60 5.54 9.52 2.47
C GLY A 60 4.34 10.24 1.86
N LEU A 61 3.57 9.55 1.01
CA LEU A 61 2.36 10.12 0.39
C LEU A 61 1.25 10.35 1.42
N LEU A 62 1.04 9.40 2.33
CA LEU A 62 0.03 9.53 3.38
C LEU A 62 0.41 10.56 4.43
N TRP A 63 1.68 10.68 4.80
CA TRP A 63 2.12 11.63 5.83
C TRP A 63 2.25 13.06 5.30
N PHE A 64 2.93 13.25 4.17
CA PHE A 64 3.19 14.59 3.62
C PHE A 64 2.14 15.03 2.59
N GLY A 65 1.64 14.11 1.77
CA GLY A 65 0.74 14.42 0.66
C GLY A 65 -0.71 14.69 1.10
N SER A 66 -1.19 13.98 2.13
CA SER A 66 -2.61 14.01 2.48
C SER A 66 -3.06 15.23 3.29
N LYS A 67 -2.15 16.05 3.86
CA LYS A 67 -2.44 17.06 4.91
C LYS A 67 -3.19 16.53 6.15
N LEU A 68 -3.51 15.23 6.21
CA LEU A 68 -4.28 14.63 7.30
C LEU A 68 -3.42 14.40 8.54
N THR A 69 -2.07 14.39 8.40
CA THR A 69 -1.13 14.09 9.50
C THR A 69 -1.60 12.90 10.34
N LEU A 70 -2.02 11.82 9.67
CA LEU A 70 -2.72 10.70 10.29
C LEU A 70 -1.87 10.09 11.40
N GLY A 71 -2.42 9.98 12.60
CA GLY A 71 -1.69 9.46 13.76
C GLY A 71 -0.58 10.37 14.29
N LYS A 72 -0.55 11.67 13.92
CA LYS A 72 0.36 12.64 14.51
C LYS A 72 0.05 12.78 16.00
N THR A 73 1.04 12.44 16.81
CA THR A 73 1.01 12.63 18.27
C THR A 73 1.36 14.08 18.61
N SER A 74 0.99 14.52 19.81
CA SER A 74 1.26 15.87 20.35
C SER A 74 2.74 16.26 20.25
N ASP A 75 3.65 15.28 20.32
CA ASP A 75 5.10 15.45 20.19
C ASP A 75 5.59 15.68 18.73
N GLY A 76 4.69 15.70 17.75
CA GLY A 76 5.04 15.90 16.34
C GLY A 76 5.80 14.73 15.69
N LYS A 77 5.94 13.59 16.39
CA LYS A 77 6.67 12.42 15.91
C LYS A 77 5.85 11.61 14.91
N GLN A 78 6.56 11.03 13.95
CA GLN A 78 5.99 10.17 12.92
C GLN A 78 5.45 8.85 13.53
N PRO A 79 4.23 8.42 13.17
CA PRO A 79 3.69 7.14 13.60
C PRO A 79 4.20 5.98 12.75
N THR A 80 4.07 4.77 13.29
CA THR A 80 4.23 3.53 12.53
C THR A 80 2.89 3.17 11.90
N TYR A 81 2.82 3.16 10.57
CA TYR A 81 1.60 2.78 9.86
C TYR A 81 1.45 1.27 9.73
N VAL A 82 0.26 0.81 10.10
CA VAL A 82 -0.22 -0.54 9.83
C VAL A 82 -1.28 -0.45 8.75
N TYR A 83 -1.00 -1.05 7.59
CA TYR A 83 -1.87 -1.02 6.42
C TYR A 83 -2.94 -2.12 6.46
N PRO A 84 -4.08 -1.95 5.76
CA PRO A 84 -5.11 -2.97 5.69
C PRO A 84 -4.60 -4.23 4.99
N GLU A 85 -5.16 -5.38 5.36
CA GLU A 85 -4.69 -6.69 4.89
C GLU A 85 -4.81 -6.85 3.38
N SER A 86 -5.86 -6.30 2.76
CA SER A 86 -6.01 -6.28 1.31
C SER A 86 -4.86 -5.58 0.59
N LEU A 87 -4.36 -4.45 1.13
CA LEU A 87 -3.20 -3.77 0.58
C LEU A 87 -1.93 -4.60 0.79
N LYS A 88 -1.77 -5.22 1.97
CA LYS A 88 -0.65 -6.13 2.24
C LYS A 88 -0.64 -7.30 1.25
N CYS A 89 -1.79 -7.91 0.97
CA CYS A 89 -1.95 -8.96 -0.04
C CYS A 89 -1.56 -8.50 -1.45
N VAL A 90 -1.96 -7.30 -1.86
CA VAL A 90 -1.54 -6.72 -3.15
C VAL A 90 -0.02 -6.58 -3.21
N VAL A 91 0.60 -6.03 -2.16
CA VAL A 91 2.06 -5.87 -2.07
C VAL A 91 2.79 -7.22 -2.08
N ARG A 92 2.26 -8.24 -1.42
CA ARG A 92 2.81 -9.61 -1.44
C ARG A 92 2.83 -10.21 -2.84
N ASN A 93 1.77 -9.96 -3.63
CA ASN A 93 1.67 -10.48 -5.00
C ASN A 93 2.43 -9.63 -6.04
N ILE A 94 2.66 -8.34 -5.78
CA ILE A 94 3.53 -7.51 -6.62
C ILE A 94 5.00 -7.91 -6.41
N VAL A 95 5.40 -8.09 -5.15
CA VAL A 95 6.75 -8.49 -4.76
C VAL A 95 6.66 -9.88 -4.15
N SER A 96 6.59 -10.87 -5.04
CA SER A 96 6.57 -12.28 -4.67
C SER A 96 7.86 -12.64 -3.94
N GLY A 97 7.71 -13.29 -2.80
CA GLY A 97 8.83 -13.66 -1.93
C GLY A 97 8.29 -14.32 -0.67
N ASN A 98 8.98 -15.39 -0.27
CA ASN A 98 8.62 -16.15 0.94
C ASN A 98 9.22 -15.44 2.16
N LEU A 99 8.61 -14.32 2.54
CA LEU A 99 9.04 -13.51 3.68
C LEU A 99 8.20 -13.87 4.90
N VAL A 100 8.87 -14.02 6.05
CA VAL A 100 8.20 -14.21 7.34
C VAL A 100 7.42 -12.95 7.69
N GLU A 101 6.13 -13.11 7.94
CA GLU A 101 5.29 -12.01 8.37
C GLU A 101 5.60 -11.65 9.81
N LYS A 102 5.97 -10.40 10.03
CA LYS A 102 6.12 -9.87 11.38
C LYS A 102 4.73 -9.47 11.88
N PRO A 103 4.40 -9.77 13.14
CA PRO A 103 3.16 -9.29 13.73
C PRO A 103 3.11 -7.77 13.69
N ASP A 104 1.90 -7.22 13.58
CA ASP A 104 1.71 -5.78 13.61
C ASP A 104 2.25 -5.21 14.95
N PRO A 105 3.02 -4.13 14.92
CA PRO A 105 3.53 -3.51 16.14
C PRO A 105 2.37 -3.01 17.01
N THR A 106 2.56 -3.02 18.33
CA THR A 106 1.55 -2.64 19.32
C THR A 106 1.97 -1.45 20.21
N HIS A 107 3.04 -0.74 19.84
CA HIS A 107 3.53 0.40 20.63
C HIS A 107 2.63 1.64 20.50
N ALA A 108 2.77 2.59 21.42
CA ALA A 108 1.92 3.79 21.56
C ALA A 108 1.87 4.74 20.34
N ARG A 109 2.64 4.49 19.29
CA ARG A 109 2.74 5.32 18.08
C ARG A 109 2.28 4.58 16.82
N VAL A 110 1.49 3.52 16.98
CA VAL A 110 0.96 2.77 15.84
C VAL A 110 -0.35 3.40 15.39
N TYR A 111 -0.43 3.69 14.10
CA TYR A 111 -1.67 4.15 13.45
C TYR A 111 -2.12 3.10 12.44
N LYS A 112 -3.34 2.60 12.63
CA LYS A 112 -3.96 1.64 11.70
C LYS A 112 -4.62 2.42 10.57
N VAL A 113 -3.97 2.41 9.41
CA VAL A 113 -4.48 3.02 8.18
C VAL A 113 -5.69 2.21 7.73
N ASN A 114 -6.82 2.88 7.57
CA ASN A 114 -8.04 2.25 7.06
C ASN A 114 -8.28 2.63 5.59
N ILE A 115 -9.33 2.04 4.99
CA ILE A 115 -9.70 2.30 3.59
C ILE A 115 -10.11 3.76 3.36
N ALA A 116 -10.75 4.40 4.33
CA ALA A 116 -11.14 5.81 4.23
C ALA A 116 -9.91 6.73 4.19
N ASP A 117 -8.87 6.42 4.97
CA ASP A 117 -7.59 7.15 4.97
C ASP A 117 -6.92 7.05 3.59
N LEU A 118 -6.88 5.84 3.03
CA LEU A 118 -6.36 5.63 1.68
C LEU A 118 -7.19 6.36 0.62
N ALA A 119 -8.52 6.36 0.75
CA ALA A 119 -9.42 7.01 -0.20
C ALA A 119 -9.30 8.54 -0.18
N LYS A 120 -9.18 9.13 1.01
CA LYS A 120 -9.11 10.58 1.21
C LYS A 120 -7.70 11.16 1.01
N ALA A 121 -6.69 10.31 1.00
CA ALA A 121 -5.31 10.75 0.78
C ALA A 121 -5.12 11.35 -0.61
N LYS A 122 -4.18 12.30 -0.70
CA LYS A 122 -3.79 12.92 -1.97
C LYS A 122 -2.76 12.04 -2.66
N TRP A 123 -3.18 11.44 -3.78
CA TRP A 123 -2.30 10.61 -4.61
C TRP A 123 -1.73 11.40 -5.79
N PRO A 124 -0.56 10.98 -6.33
CA PRO A 124 0.00 11.60 -7.53
C PRO A 124 -1.00 11.55 -8.69
N ALA A 125 -1.09 12.65 -9.44
CA ALA A 125 -1.95 12.72 -10.62
C ALA A 125 -1.53 11.66 -11.65
N VAL A 126 -2.51 10.94 -12.17
CA VAL A 126 -2.31 9.99 -13.28
C VAL A 126 -2.20 10.83 -14.55
N LYS A 127 -0.98 11.24 -14.93
CA LYS A 127 -0.80 11.83 -16.27
C LYS A 127 -1.04 10.74 -17.32
N PRO A 128 -1.87 10.96 -18.36
CA PRO A 128 -1.92 10.06 -19.50
C PRO A 128 -0.51 9.99 -20.10
N ARG A 129 -0.06 8.78 -20.44
CA ARG A 129 1.16 8.63 -21.24
C ARG A 129 0.85 9.27 -22.59
N GLN A 130 1.58 10.32 -22.96
CA GLN A 130 1.67 10.77 -24.36
C GLN A 130 2.42 9.72 -25.17
#